data_AF-A0A3A8E4T7-F1
#
_entry.id   AF-A0A3A8E4T7-F1
#
_cell.length_a   1.000
_cell.length_b   1.000
_cell.length_c   1.000
_cell.angle_alpha   90.00
_cell.angle_beta   90.00
_cell.angle_gamma   90.00
#
_symmetry.space_group_name_H-M   'P 1'
#
loop_
_entity.id
_entity.type
_entity.pdbx_description
1 polymer ?
#
loop_
_entity_poly.entity_id
_entity_poly.type
_entity_poly.pdbx_seq_one_letter_code
_entity_poly.pdbx_strand_id
1 'polypeptide(L)'
;ELLDRQSLWNIVEKVENRKNSVLAREFEVAFPQELNAEQRQQLLDDLCKKIVERHNVIVDAVIHAPHTRGGSDERNHHAHILFTSRQLDKDTGEFSKNKFRDFNKEKSSETV
;
A
#
# COMPACT_ATOMS: atom_id res chain seq x y z
N GLU A 1 -13.63 11.96 -3.36
CA GLU A 1 -12.37 12.63 -3.72
C GLU A 1 -11.15 11.74 -3.48
N LEU A 2 -10.98 11.14 -2.30
CA LEU A 2 -9.81 10.31 -1.97
C LEU A 2 -9.71 8.95 -2.71
N LEU A 3 -10.70 8.59 -3.53
CA LEU A 3 -10.64 7.40 -4.40
C LEU A 3 -9.92 7.68 -5.74
N ASP A 4 -9.73 8.96 -6.09
CA ASP A 4 -8.88 9.32 -7.22
C ASP A 4 -7.41 9.37 -6.78
N ARG A 5 -6.56 8.60 -7.47
CA ARG A 5 -5.13 8.45 -7.14
C ARG A 5 -4.41 9.79 -7.11
N GLN A 6 -4.65 10.64 -8.11
CA GLN A 6 -3.98 11.94 -8.20
C GLN A 6 -4.40 12.85 -7.04
N SER A 7 -5.70 12.91 -6.75
CA SER A 7 -6.24 13.69 -5.65
C SER A 7 -5.72 13.22 -4.29
N LEU A 8 -5.72 11.90 -4.04
CA LEU A 8 -5.21 11.30 -2.80
C LEU A 8 -3.78 11.72 -2.51
N TRP A 9 -2.85 11.45 -3.44
CA TRP A 9 -1.43 11.67 -3.18
C TRP A 9 -1.07 13.16 -3.10
N ASN A 10 -1.72 14.03 -3.86
CA ASN A 10 -1.58 15.48 -3.69
C ASN A 10 -2.04 15.96 -2.30
N ILE A 11 -3.11 15.39 -1.75
CA ILE A 11 -3.58 15.74 -0.40
C ILE A 11 -2.59 15.21 0.65
N VAL A 12 -2.10 13.98 0.50
CA VAL A 12 -1.07 13.41 1.38
C VAL A 12 0.17 14.30 1.43
N GLU A 13 0.67 14.76 0.28
CA GLU A 13 1.82 15.68 0.21
C GLU A 13 1.55 17.01 0.94
N LYS A 14 0.34 17.58 0.82
CA LYS A 14 -0.03 18.80 1.55
C LYS A 14 -0.09 18.59 3.07
N VAL A 15 -0.57 17.43 3.51
CA VAL A 15 -0.66 17.08 4.94
C VAL A 15 0.72 16.76 5.53
N GLU A 16 1.59 16.11 4.75
CA GLU A 16 2.94 15.71 5.11
C GLU A 16 3.99 16.79 4.77
N ASN A 17 3.80 18.00 5.31
CA ASN A 17 4.48 19.22 4.91
C ASN A 17 5.91 19.46 5.46
N ARG A 18 6.51 18.48 6.15
CA ARG A 18 7.90 18.60 6.64
C ARG A 18 8.88 17.98 5.65
N LYS A 19 10.08 18.56 5.53
CA LYS A 19 11.15 18.08 4.64
C LYS A 19 11.56 16.62 4.82
N ASN A 20 11.28 16.03 5.98
CA ASN A 20 11.61 14.65 6.34
C ASN A 20 10.35 13.80 6.59
N SER A 21 9.21 14.20 6.02
CA SER A 21 7.98 13.44 6.14
C SER A 21 8.06 12.15 5.34
N VAL A 22 7.46 11.10 5.90
CA VAL A 22 7.14 9.87 5.18
C VAL A 22 5.74 10.03 4.62
N LEU A 23 5.62 10.05 3.30
CA LEU A 23 4.33 10.22 2.59
C LEU A 23 3.50 8.94 2.67
N ALA A 24 4.12 7.84 2.29
CA ALA A 24 3.53 6.51 2.22
C ALA A 24 4.45 5.47 2.85
N ARG A 25 3.87 4.31 3.13
CA ARG A 25 4.63 3.06 3.29
C ARG A 25 4.22 2.11 2.19
N GLU A 26 5.10 1.17 1.90
CA GLU A 26 4.92 0.23 0.82
C GLU A 26 5.19 -1.18 1.31
N PHE A 27 4.32 -2.10 0.89
CA PHE A 27 4.64 -3.52 0.83
C PHE A 27 4.78 -3.93 -0.63
N GLU A 28 5.85 -4.65 -0.92
CA GLU A 28 6.02 -5.37 -2.17
C GLU A 28 5.80 -6.85 -1.89
N VAL A 29 4.89 -7.48 -2.63
CA VAL A 29 4.54 -8.89 -2.44
C VAL A 29 4.59 -9.64 -3.76
N ALA A 30 5.24 -10.80 -3.76
CA ALA A 30 5.23 -11.70 -4.91
C ALA A 30 3.96 -12.57 -4.90
N PHE A 31 3.46 -12.90 -6.08
CA PHE A 31 2.35 -13.85 -6.23
C PHE A 31 2.86 -15.27 -6.47
N PRO A 32 2.15 -16.30 -6.00
CA PRO A 32 2.37 -17.67 -6.47
C PRO A 32 2.17 -17.76 -7.98
N GLN A 33 3.09 -18.44 -8.67
CA GLN A 33 3.12 -18.48 -10.14
C GLN A 33 1.94 -19.26 -10.74
N GLU A 34 1.32 -20.13 -9.96
CA GLU A 34 0.16 -20.95 -10.34
C GLU A 34 -1.12 -20.13 -10.49
N LEU A 35 -1.18 -18.93 -9.88
CA LEU A 35 -2.38 -18.09 -9.95
C LEU A 35 -2.53 -17.49 -11.35
N ASN A 36 -3.77 -17.38 -11.82
CA ASN A 36 -4.08 -16.59 -13.01
C ASN A 36 -4.26 -15.10 -12.65
N ALA A 37 -4.52 -14.25 -13.64
CA ALA A 37 -4.64 -12.80 -13.43
C ALA A 37 -5.81 -12.42 -12.49
N GLU A 38 -6.96 -13.07 -12.63
CA GLU A 38 -8.15 -12.82 -11.80
C GLU A 38 -7.90 -13.25 -10.35
N GLN A 39 -7.27 -14.40 -10.13
CA GLN A 39 -6.93 -14.89 -8.80
C GLN A 39 -5.91 -13.98 -8.10
N ARG A 40 -4.91 -13.46 -8.82
CA ARG A 40 -3.98 -12.47 -8.28
C ARG A 40 -4.69 -11.19 -7.88
N GLN A 41 -5.58 -10.68 -8.73
CA GLN A 41 -6.38 -9.50 -8.43
C GLN A 41 -7.24 -9.71 -7.18
N GLN A 42 -7.96 -10.83 -7.11
CA GLN A 42 -8.80 -11.17 -5.95
C GLN A 42 -7.98 -11.27 -4.66
N LEU A 43 -6.81 -11.93 -4.70
CA LEU A 43 -5.92 -12.05 -3.55
C LEU A 43 -5.41 -10.67 -3.09
N LEU A 44 -5.04 -9.81 -4.03
CA LEU A 44 -4.61 -8.45 -3.74
C LEU A 44 -5.74 -7.63 -3.11
N ASP A 45 -6.94 -7.68 -3.69
CA ASP A 45 -8.11 -6.97 -3.19
C ASP A 45 -8.45 -7.39 -1.75
N ASP A 46 -8.39 -8.68 -1.45
CA ASP A 46 -8.65 -9.20 -0.10
C ASP A 46 -7.57 -8.78 0.90
N LEU A 47 -6.30 -8.76 0.49
CA LEU A 47 -5.21 -8.24 1.33
C LEU A 47 -5.38 -6.74 1.61
N CYS A 48 -5.64 -5.94 0.56
CA CYS A 48 -5.87 -4.51 0.68
C CYS A 48 -7.05 -4.19 1.59
N LYS A 49 -8.19 -4.89 1.44
CA LYS A 49 -9.36 -4.75 2.33
C LYS A 49 -9.00 -5.01 3.79
N LYS A 50 -8.27 -6.11 4.08
CA LYS A 50 -7.83 -6.42 5.45
C LYS A 50 -6.92 -5.34 6.04
N ILE A 51 -6.03 -4.75 5.23
CA ILE A 51 -5.19 -3.63 5.67
C ILE A 51 -6.06 -2.41 6.02
N VAL A 52 -6.99 -2.04 5.15
CA VAL A 52 -7.91 -0.91 5.37
C VAL A 52 -8.76 -1.14 6.63
N GLU A 53 -9.39 -2.31 6.76
CA GLU A 53 -10.27 -2.66 7.88
C GLU A 53 -9.53 -2.65 9.22
N ARG A 54 -8.31 -3.20 9.26
CA ARG A 54 -7.53 -3.33 10.48
C ARG A 54 -6.88 -2.02 10.91
N HIS A 55 -6.42 -1.21 9.96
CA HIS A 55 -5.55 -0.07 10.24
C HIS A 55 -6.16 1.29 9.92
N ASN A 56 -7.35 1.34 9.30
CA ASN A 56 -8.03 2.56 8.90
C ASN A 56 -7.16 3.49 8.04
N VAL A 57 -6.31 2.94 7.18
CA VAL A 57 -5.49 3.68 6.22
C VAL A 57 -6.12 3.60 4.83
N ILE A 58 -5.73 4.50 3.93
CA ILE A 58 -6.07 4.38 2.51
C ILE A 58 -4.96 3.58 1.83
N VAL A 59 -5.33 2.62 0.99
CA VAL A 59 -4.43 1.75 0.24
C VAL A 59 -4.55 2.05 -1.25
N ASP A 60 -3.41 2.11 -1.93
CA ASP A 60 -3.27 2.20 -3.37
C ASP A 60 -2.37 1.05 -3.84
N ALA A 61 -2.88 0.19 -4.71
CA ALA A 61 -2.16 -1.02 -5.11
C ALA A 61 -2.13 -1.20 -6.63
N VAL A 62 -1.08 -1.85 -7.10
CA VAL A 62 -0.87 -2.18 -8.52
C VAL A 62 -0.18 -3.53 -8.66
N ILE A 63 -0.61 -4.32 -9.64
CA ILE A 63 0.05 -5.57 -10.03
C ILE A 63 0.98 -5.29 -11.20
N HIS A 64 2.25 -5.65 -11.04
CA HIS A 64 3.25 -5.63 -12.08
C HIS A 64 3.33 -6.97 -12.81
N ALA A 65 3.47 -6.89 -14.13
CA ALA A 65 3.89 -8.03 -14.94
C ALA A 65 5.42 -8.20 -14.85
N PRO A 66 5.93 -9.43 -15.06
CA PRO A 66 7.35 -9.71 -15.11
C PRO A 66 8.11 -8.78 -16.07
N HIS A 67 9.20 -8.19 -15.60
CA HIS A 67 10.10 -7.35 -16.40
C HIS A 67 11.21 -8.18 -17.05
N THR A 68 10.85 -9.07 -17.98
CA THR A 68 11.78 -10.05 -18.59
C THR A 68 12.92 -9.40 -19.38
N ARG A 69 12.70 -8.23 -19.99
CA ARG A 69 13.77 -7.45 -20.65
C ARG A 69 14.87 -6.98 -19.68
N GLY A 70 14.57 -6.89 -18.40
CA GLY A 70 15.50 -6.51 -17.34
C GLY A 70 16.14 -7.70 -16.62
N GLY A 71 15.93 -8.93 -17.09
CA GLY A 71 16.47 -10.14 -16.46
C GLY A 71 15.65 -10.66 -15.27
N SER A 72 14.43 -10.14 -15.04
CA SER A 72 13.51 -10.70 -14.05
C SER A 72 12.92 -12.03 -14.54
N ASP A 73 12.69 -12.96 -13.61
CA ASP A 73 12.05 -14.25 -13.87
C ASP A 73 10.64 -14.03 -14.46
N GLU A 74 10.31 -14.76 -15.53
CA GLU A 74 9.03 -14.64 -16.25
C GLU A 74 7.80 -15.03 -15.40
N ARG A 75 8.01 -15.64 -14.24
CA ARG A 75 6.94 -15.99 -13.29
C ARG A 75 6.70 -14.89 -12.25
N ASN A 76 7.61 -13.90 -12.16
CA ASN A 76 7.60 -12.91 -11.08
C ASN A 76 6.56 -11.80 -11.30
N HIS A 77 5.29 -12.17 -11.15
CA HIS A 77 4.23 -11.21 -10.87
C HIS A 77 4.33 -10.76 -9.41
N HIS A 78 4.34 -9.44 -9.18
CA HIS A 78 4.36 -8.85 -7.86
C HIS A 78 3.40 -7.68 -7.79
N ALA A 79 3.01 -7.30 -6.58
CA ALA A 79 2.22 -6.10 -6.33
C ALA A 79 2.95 -5.12 -5.44
N HIS A 80 2.86 -3.85 -5.80
CA HIS A 80 3.19 -2.73 -4.93
C HIS A 80 1.90 -2.29 -4.22
N ILE A 81 1.95 -2.21 -2.90
CA ILE A 81 0.81 -1.84 -2.04
C ILE A 81 1.26 -0.64 -1.22
N LEU A 82 0.93 0.55 -1.68
CA LEU A 82 1.17 1.79 -0.96
C LEU A 82 0.02 2.06 0.00
N PHE A 83 0.32 2.60 1.17
CA PHE A 83 -0.70 3.05 2.10
C PHE A 83 -0.27 4.29 2.88
N THR A 84 -1.28 5.08 3.26
CA THR A 84 -1.07 6.38 3.88
C THR A 84 -0.40 6.26 5.24
N SER A 85 0.50 7.19 5.57
CA SER A 85 1.19 7.21 6.86
C SER A 85 0.31 7.70 8.03
N ARG A 86 -0.91 8.13 7.73
CA ARG A 86 -1.96 8.54 8.66
C ARG A 86 -3.22 7.71 8.44
N GLN A 87 -3.96 7.52 9.51
CA GLN A 87 -5.29 6.93 9.44
C GLN A 87 -6.27 7.97 8.89
N LEU A 88 -7.35 7.50 8.27
CA LEU A 88 -8.51 8.31 7.98
C LEU A 88 -9.46 8.24 9.18
N ASP A 89 -9.83 9.39 9.70
CA ASP A 89 -10.90 9.50 10.68
C ASP A 89 -12.23 9.18 9.97
N LYS A 90 -12.97 8.19 10.48
CA LYS A 90 -14.20 7.70 9.84
C LYS A 90 -15.38 8.66 10.01
N ASP A 91 -15.35 9.51 11.03
CA ASP A 91 -16.42 10.44 11.33
C ASP A 91 -16.27 11.72 10.52
N THR A 92 -15.02 12.19 10.33
CA THR A 92 -14.75 13.44 9.61
C THR A 92 -14.32 13.24 8.16
N GLY A 93 -13.80 12.05 7.80
CA GLY A 93 -13.19 11.80 6.50
C GLY A 93 -11.84 12.50 6.31
N GLU A 94 -11.23 13.02 7.38
CA GLU A 94 -9.94 13.71 7.35
C GLU A 94 -8.79 12.81 7.83
N PHE A 95 -7.56 13.17 7.48
CA PHE A 95 -6.38 12.48 7.99
C PHE A 95 -6.16 12.77 9.48
N SER A 96 -5.87 11.72 10.25
CA SER A 96 -5.56 11.81 11.67
C SER A 96 -4.39 12.74 11.96
N LYS A 97 -4.46 13.49 13.06
CA LYS A 97 -3.37 14.38 13.51
C LYS A 97 -2.07 13.63 13.80
N ASN A 98 -2.19 12.37 14.25
CA ASN A 98 -1.05 11.51 14.53
C ASN A 98 -0.78 10.55 13.37
N LYS A 99 0.49 10.20 13.18
CA LYS A 99 0.88 9.16 12.23
C LYS A 99 0.55 7.79 12.77
N PHE A 100 0.19 6.91 11.86
CA PHE A 100 0.05 5.49 12.10
C PHE A 100 1.44 4.83 12.28
N ARG A 101 1.59 4.01 13.33
CA ARG A 101 2.90 3.53 13.80
C ARG A 101 3.04 2.01 13.90
N ASP A 102 2.01 1.22 13.63
CA ASP A 102 2.08 -0.24 13.82
C ASP A 102 3.15 -0.90 12.94
N PHE A 103 3.51 -0.29 11.81
CA PHE A 103 4.57 -0.74 10.92
C PHE A 103 5.93 -0.06 11.17
N ASN A 104 6.15 0.51 12.36
CA ASN A 104 7.46 1.02 12.76
C ASN A 104 8.38 -0.09 13.31
N LYS A 105 9.68 0.15 13.14
CA LYS A 105 10.82 -0.79 13.21
C LYS A 105 10.96 -1.72 14.42
N GLU A 106 10.20 -1.59 15.50
CA GLU A 106 10.51 -2.39 16.70
C GLU A 106 10.33 -3.90 16.52
N LYS A 107 9.59 -4.35 15.48
CA LYS A 107 9.46 -5.78 15.12
C LYS A 107 9.46 -6.07 13.61
N SER A 108 9.94 -5.15 12.78
CA SER A 108 9.75 -5.25 11.31
C SER A 108 10.73 -6.17 10.58
N SER A 109 11.69 -6.77 11.28
CA SER A 109 12.74 -7.62 10.70
C SER A 109 12.73 -9.06 11.22
N GLU A 110 11.77 -9.43 12.07
CA GLU A 110 11.59 -10.82 12.45
C GLU A 110 10.82 -11.51 11.31
N THR A 111 11.57 -12.16 10.43
CA THR A 111 11.00 -13.14 9.50
C THR A 111 10.41 -14.27 10.35
N VAL A 112 9.11 -14.56 10.18
CA VAL A 112 8.48 -15.75 10.77
C VAL A 112 9.00 -17.00 10.07
#